data_AF-A0A2P9GVH0-F1
#
_entry.id   AF-A0A2P9GVH0-F1
#
_cell.length_a   1.000
_cell.length_b   1.000
_cell.length_c   1.000
_cell.angle_alpha   90.00
_cell.angle_beta   90.00
_cell.angle_gamma   90.00
#
_symmetry.space_group_name_H-M   'P 1'
#
loop_
_entity.id
_entity.type
_entity.pdbx_description
1 polymer ?
#
loop_
_entity_poly.entity_id
_entity_poly.type
_entity_poly.pdbx_seq_one_letter_code
_entity_poly.pdbx_strand_id
1 'polypeptide(L)'
;MTLPDAIAPALLDSAAEAHRLGDALRQQIDDLILPLRAVGAARLDAELGERLQRIAPMQQCLCVLTDHACAGLDAMPPRLHGSMPPDLQRLYATLIVERDPLLARAGQEWRALIGTIDEHCTWIQANMRNAEVIRAWLMRIAANGAGNLAVVPARGWLSRGAVLAFFAHRPSDNGVFALFYAAQRLAVALELRYRPYTAELLAMRFTPRELDVLRAGVTGANDDEIAKRLGLSVDAIRYYFKKFKHRVPPEIGHLKPRELARILHHLGKL
;
A
#
# COMPACT_ATOMS: atom_id res chain seq x y z
N MET A 1 2.77 -35.65 42.58
CA MET A 1 2.06 -35.18 41.38
C MET A 1 3.02 -34.35 40.55
N THR A 2 3.74 -35.00 39.65
CA THR A 2 4.63 -34.38 38.67
C THR A 2 3.82 -34.07 37.41
N LEU A 3 3.89 -32.82 36.94
CA LEU A 3 3.35 -32.42 35.63
C LEU A 3 4.10 -33.20 34.53
N PRO A 4 3.44 -33.62 33.44
CA PRO A 4 4.11 -34.37 32.38
C PRO A 4 4.93 -33.42 31.47
N ASP A 5 6.25 -33.62 31.47
CA ASP A 5 7.27 -32.95 30.63
C ASP A 5 7.16 -33.25 29.12
N ALA A 6 6.09 -33.91 28.67
CA ALA A 6 5.97 -34.41 27.29
C ALA A 6 5.30 -33.44 26.29
N ILE A 7 4.82 -32.27 26.74
CA ILE A 7 4.05 -31.33 25.88
C ILE A 7 4.96 -30.31 25.16
N ALA A 8 6.16 -30.05 25.69
CA ALA A 8 7.06 -29.01 25.17
C ALA A 8 7.67 -29.28 23.77
N PRO A 9 8.14 -30.50 23.42
CA PRO A 9 8.79 -30.72 22.12
C PRO A 9 7.82 -30.69 20.94
N ALA A 10 6.60 -31.24 21.11
CA ALA A 10 5.59 -31.25 20.05
C ALA A 10 5.06 -29.85 19.69
N LEU A 11 4.99 -28.92 20.66
CA LEU A 11 4.60 -27.52 20.42
C LEU A 11 5.70 -26.72 19.72
N LEU A 12 6.98 -27.02 19.99
CA LEU A 12 8.11 -26.39 19.32
C LEU A 12 8.26 -26.85 17.87
N ASP A 13 8.06 -28.15 17.61
CA ASP A 13 8.03 -28.71 16.25
C ASP A 13 6.85 -28.17 15.43
N SER A 14 5.67 -28.05 16.05
CA SER A 14 4.48 -27.44 15.44
C SER A 14 4.67 -25.95 15.11
N ALA A 15 5.35 -25.19 15.98
CA ALA A 15 5.64 -23.78 15.72
C ALA A 15 6.68 -23.59 14.61
N ALA A 16 7.71 -24.43 14.56
CA ALA A 16 8.73 -24.40 13.51
C ALA A 16 8.16 -24.87 12.15
N GLU A 17 7.23 -25.83 12.15
CA GLU A 17 6.49 -26.24 10.97
C GLU A 17 5.51 -25.15 10.50
N ALA A 18 4.76 -24.53 11.40
CA ALA A 18 3.89 -23.39 11.09
C ALA A 18 4.68 -22.19 10.54
N HIS A 19 5.88 -21.92 11.07
CA HIS A 19 6.76 -20.87 10.57
C HIS A 19 7.24 -21.17 9.14
N ARG A 20 7.71 -22.40 8.88
CA ARG A 20 8.12 -22.84 7.54
C ARG A 20 6.98 -22.81 6.52
N LEU A 21 5.78 -23.23 6.91
CA LEU A 21 4.58 -23.16 6.08
C LEU A 21 4.21 -21.70 5.77
N GLY A 22 4.35 -20.80 6.76
CA GLY A 22 4.17 -19.36 6.57
C GLY A 22 5.16 -18.75 5.60
N ASP A 23 6.44 -19.13 5.67
CA ASP A 23 7.48 -18.63 4.76
C ASP A 23 7.31 -19.17 3.34
N ALA A 24 6.96 -20.45 3.19
CA ALA A 24 6.65 -21.04 1.89
C ALA A 24 5.46 -20.35 1.21
N LEU A 25 4.40 -20.06 1.96
CA LEU A 25 3.23 -19.33 1.46
C LEU A 25 3.60 -17.89 1.05
N ARG A 26 4.42 -17.19 1.85
CA ARG A 26 4.90 -15.84 1.51
C ARG A 26 5.73 -15.85 0.25
N GLN A 27 6.64 -16.80 0.10
CA GLN A 27 7.46 -16.95 -1.11
C GLN A 27 6.58 -17.20 -2.34
N GLN A 28 5.60 -18.11 -2.23
CA GLN A 28 4.65 -18.36 -3.31
C GLN A 28 3.87 -17.09 -3.71
N ILE A 29 3.43 -16.30 -2.73
CA ILE A 29 2.75 -15.03 -3.00
C ILE A 29 3.71 -14.03 -3.66
N ASP A 30 4.95 -13.94 -3.20
CA ASP A 30 5.97 -13.08 -3.82
C ASP A 30 6.23 -13.46 -5.28
N ASP A 31 6.34 -14.76 -5.57
CA ASP A 31 6.53 -15.28 -6.93
C ASP A 31 5.33 -14.96 -7.85
N LEU A 32 4.13 -14.90 -7.28
CA LEU A 32 2.92 -14.49 -8.00
C LEU A 32 2.88 -12.97 -8.19
N ILE A 33 3.20 -12.16 -7.19
CA ILE A 33 2.91 -10.72 -7.21
C ILE A 33 4.04 -9.89 -7.78
N LEU A 34 5.30 -10.16 -7.41
CA LEU A 34 6.44 -9.32 -7.80
C LEU A 34 6.63 -9.19 -9.32
N PRO A 35 6.40 -10.23 -10.15
CA PRO A 35 6.53 -10.09 -11.59
C PRO A 35 5.56 -9.10 -12.24
N LEU A 36 4.44 -8.76 -11.57
CA LEU A 36 3.45 -7.78 -12.07
C LEU A 36 4.07 -6.41 -12.35
N ARG A 37 5.17 -6.05 -11.67
CA ARG A 37 5.92 -4.80 -11.93
C ARG A 37 6.31 -4.66 -13.41
N ALA A 38 6.74 -5.76 -14.03
CA ALA A 38 7.27 -5.80 -15.39
C ALA A 38 6.22 -6.12 -16.47
N VAL A 39 5.00 -6.52 -16.08
CA VAL A 39 3.94 -6.87 -17.02
C VAL A 39 3.51 -5.65 -17.84
N GLY A 40 3.36 -5.81 -19.16
CA GLY A 40 2.89 -4.72 -20.04
C GLY A 40 1.50 -4.22 -19.64
N ALA A 41 1.23 -2.92 -19.78
CA ALA A 41 -0.02 -2.30 -19.30
C ALA A 41 -1.29 -3.00 -19.83
N ALA A 42 -1.28 -3.41 -21.10
CA ALA A 42 -2.41 -4.10 -21.73
C ALA A 42 -2.75 -5.47 -21.11
N ARG A 43 -1.82 -6.09 -20.37
CA ARG A 43 -1.99 -7.41 -19.73
C ARG A 43 -2.09 -7.34 -18.21
N LEU A 44 -1.79 -6.18 -17.62
CA LEU A 44 -1.62 -6.05 -16.17
C LEU A 44 -2.87 -6.45 -15.41
N ASP A 45 -4.04 -5.96 -15.83
CA ASP A 45 -5.31 -6.22 -15.16
C ASP A 45 -5.70 -7.71 -15.18
N ALA A 46 -5.53 -8.36 -16.34
CA ALA A 46 -5.81 -9.78 -16.51
C ALA A 46 -4.86 -10.64 -15.66
N GLU A 47 -3.55 -10.39 -15.73
CA GLU A 47 -2.53 -11.12 -14.97
C GLU A 47 -2.71 -10.93 -13.45
N LEU A 48 -2.99 -9.70 -13.02
CA LEU A 48 -3.23 -9.39 -11.61
C LEU A 48 -4.44 -10.17 -11.09
N GLY A 49 -5.54 -10.15 -11.86
CA GLY A 49 -6.74 -10.92 -11.53
C GLY A 49 -6.47 -12.40 -11.38
N GLU A 50 -5.82 -13.01 -12.38
CA GLU A 50 -5.49 -14.43 -12.39
C GLU A 50 -4.59 -14.81 -11.20
N ARG A 51 -3.55 -14.02 -10.93
CA ARG A 51 -2.59 -14.28 -9.84
C ARG A 51 -3.24 -14.12 -8.48
N LEU A 52 -4.07 -13.10 -8.28
CA LEU A 52 -4.83 -12.94 -7.04
C LEU A 52 -5.83 -14.07 -6.84
N GLN A 53 -6.50 -14.54 -7.89
CA GLN A 53 -7.44 -15.67 -7.81
C GLN A 53 -6.75 -16.98 -7.37
N ARG A 54 -5.48 -17.17 -7.74
CA ARG A 54 -4.65 -18.30 -7.25
C ARG A 54 -4.32 -18.20 -5.76
N ILE A 55 -4.36 -17.01 -5.18
CA ILE A 55 -4.09 -16.76 -3.75
C ILE A 55 -5.38 -16.95 -2.93
N ALA A 56 -6.49 -16.39 -3.40
CA ALA A 56 -7.79 -16.59 -2.80
C ALA A 56 -8.87 -16.67 -3.90
N PRO A 57 -9.84 -17.59 -3.80
CA PRO A 57 -10.80 -17.90 -4.87
C PRO A 57 -11.90 -16.83 -5.00
N MET A 58 -11.50 -15.61 -5.37
CA MET A 58 -12.39 -14.49 -5.66
C MET A 58 -12.90 -14.57 -7.09
N GLN A 59 -14.06 -13.98 -7.36
CA GLN A 59 -14.60 -13.85 -8.71
C GLN A 59 -14.00 -12.64 -9.44
N GLN A 60 -13.86 -11.53 -8.72
CA GLN A 60 -13.40 -10.26 -9.28
C GLN A 60 -12.58 -9.51 -8.23
N CYS A 61 -11.68 -8.66 -8.71
CA CYS A 61 -10.92 -7.76 -7.84
C CYS A 61 -10.77 -6.38 -8.43
N LEU A 62 -10.52 -5.42 -7.53
CA LEU A 62 -10.08 -4.08 -7.86
C LEU A 62 -9.04 -3.64 -6.83
N CYS A 63 -7.77 -3.58 -7.23
CA CYS A 63 -6.71 -2.91 -6.51
C CYS A 63 -6.77 -1.42 -6.81
N VAL A 64 -6.80 -0.61 -5.75
CA VAL A 64 -6.81 0.84 -5.80
C VAL A 64 -5.62 1.34 -5.02
N LEU A 65 -4.77 2.15 -5.65
CA LEU A 65 -3.66 2.83 -5.02
C LEU A 65 -3.80 4.34 -5.22
N THR A 66 -3.71 5.06 -4.12
CA THR A 66 -3.77 6.51 -4.04
C THR A 66 -2.49 7.04 -3.43
N ASP A 67 -2.22 8.32 -3.65
CA ASP A 67 -1.11 8.97 -2.98
C ASP A 67 -1.30 8.98 -1.46
N HIS A 68 -0.21 8.75 -0.72
CA HIS A 68 -0.20 8.96 0.71
C HIS A 68 -0.30 10.46 1.07
N ALA A 69 -0.15 11.38 0.10
CA ALA A 69 -0.30 12.85 0.21
C ALA A 69 0.60 13.54 1.26
N CYS A 70 1.37 12.78 2.05
CA CYS A 70 2.24 13.32 3.10
C CYS A 70 3.64 13.68 2.59
N ALA A 71 4.02 13.20 1.41
CA ALA A 71 5.36 13.33 0.86
C ALA A 71 5.65 14.70 0.20
N GLY A 72 4.64 15.52 -0.08
CA GLY A 72 4.83 16.77 -0.84
C GLY A 72 5.24 16.56 -2.30
N LEU A 73 5.08 15.33 -2.80
CA LEU A 73 5.14 15.01 -4.22
C LEU A 73 3.86 15.48 -4.91
N ASP A 74 3.93 15.74 -6.21
CA ASP A 74 2.74 15.93 -7.04
C ASP A 74 1.76 14.79 -6.79
N ALA A 75 0.50 15.15 -6.55
CA ALA A 75 -0.55 14.21 -6.23
C ALA A 75 -0.66 13.17 -7.35
N MET A 76 -0.37 11.92 -7.02
CA MET A 76 -0.60 10.83 -7.98
C MET A 76 -2.11 10.60 -8.09
N PRO A 77 -2.69 10.66 -9.32
CA PRO A 77 -4.08 10.30 -9.50
C PRO A 77 -4.29 8.84 -9.09
N PRO A 78 -5.46 8.47 -8.56
CA PRO A 78 -5.76 7.09 -8.20
C PRO A 78 -5.40 6.12 -9.34
N ARG A 79 -4.69 5.05 -9.00
CA ARG A 79 -4.30 3.96 -9.91
C ARG A 79 -5.15 2.75 -9.59
N LEU A 80 -5.80 2.21 -10.60
CA LEU A 80 -6.76 1.13 -10.46
C LEU A 80 -6.36 -0.02 -11.38
N HIS A 81 -6.35 -1.23 -10.84
CA HIS A 81 -6.08 -2.46 -11.58
C HIS A 81 -6.91 -3.61 -11.05
N GLY A 82 -7.42 -4.48 -11.92
CA GLY A 82 -8.26 -5.58 -11.46
C GLY A 82 -8.89 -6.39 -12.57
N SER A 83 -9.45 -7.54 -12.21
CA SER A 83 -10.26 -8.38 -13.11
C SER A 83 -11.70 -7.90 -13.29
N MET A 84 -12.10 -6.84 -12.60
CA MET A 84 -13.44 -6.27 -12.73
C MET A 84 -13.72 -5.76 -14.17
N PRO A 85 -14.97 -5.82 -14.67
CA PRO A 85 -15.33 -5.26 -15.98
C PRO A 85 -14.86 -3.79 -16.17
N PRO A 86 -14.30 -3.42 -17.35
CA PRO A 86 -13.74 -2.09 -17.57
C PRO A 86 -14.71 -0.92 -17.39
N ASP A 87 -16.01 -1.12 -17.61
CA ASP A 87 -17.04 -0.11 -17.36
C ASP A 87 -17.25 0.12 -15.85
N LEU A 88 -17.24 -0.93 -15.04
CA LEU A 88 -17.34 -0.82 -13.57
C LEU A 88 -16.08 -0.20 -12.96
N GLN A 89 -14.89 -0.55 -13.48
CA GLN A 89 -13.65 0.10 -13.05
C GLN A 89 -13.65 1.60 -13.38
N ARG A 90 -14.10 1.98 -14.59
CA ARG A 90 -14.22 3.39 -14.99
C ARG A 90 -15.24 4.16 -14.15
N LEU A 91 -16.38 3.55 -13.82
CA LEU A 91 -17.36 4.17 -12.94
C LEU A 91 -16.76 4.42 -11.54
N TYR A 92 -16.06 3.43 -11.00
CA TYR A 92 -15.41 3.58 -9.70
C TYR A 92 -14.34 4.69 -9.73
N ALA A 93 -13.48 4.69 -10.74
CA ALA A 93 -12.42 5.68 -10.90
C ALA A 93 -12.95 7.13 -11.02
N THR A 94 -14.12 7.31 -11.65
CA THR A 94 -14.65 8.66 -11.94
C THR A 94 -15.57 9.20 -10.86
N LEU A 95 -16.37 8.35 -10.21
CA LEU A 95 -17.44 8.80 -9.32
C LEU A 95 -17.25 8.40 -7.85
N ILE A 96 -16.40 7.41 -7.57
CA ILE A 96 -16.38 6.74 -6.26
C ILE A 96 -15.04 6.92 -5.54
N VAL A 97 -13.92 6.69 -6.22
CA VAL A 97 -12.60 6.46 -5.60
C VAL A 97 -12.18 7.49 -4.54
N GLU A 98 -12.44 8.79 -4.77
CA GLU A 98 -12.03 9.85 -3.83
C GLU A 98 -12.89 9.91 -2.56
N ARG A 99 -14.08 9.31 -2.60
CA ARG A 99 -15.10 9.40 -1.55
C ARG A 99 -15.50 8.03 -1.01
N ASP A 100 -14.81 6.97 -1.43
CA ASP A 100 -15.09 5.61 -0.98
C ASP A 100 -14.81 5.47 0.53
N PRO A 101 -15.85 5.27 1.37
CA PRO A 101 -15.68 5.20 2.81
C PRO A 101 -15.03 3.88 3.23
N LEU A 102 -15.15 2.82 2.43
CA LEU A 102 -14.51 1.53 2.69
C LEU A 102 -13.00 1.64 2.41
N LEU A 103 -12.62 2.29 1.31
CA LEU A 103 -11.23 2.59 1.00
C LEU A 103 -10.59 3.47 2.09
N ALA A 104 -11.29 4.54 2.49
CA ALA A 104 -10.82 5.43 3.55
C ALA A 104 -10.65 4.69 4.89
N ARG A 105 -11.63 3.86 5.27
CA ARG A 105 -11.60 3.09 6.51
C ARG A 105 -10.51 2.03 6.50
N ALA A 106 -10.36 1.26 5.42
CA ALA A 106 -9.29 0.27 5.29
C ALA A 106 -7.91 0.92 5.44
N GLY A 107 -7.72 2.09 4.81
CA GLY A 107 -6.47 2.85 4.94
C GLY A 107 -6.16 3.38 6.34
N GLN A 108 -7.17 3.54 7.21
CA GLN A 108 -7.02 4.03 8.58
C GLN A 108 -6.88 2.89 9.60
N GLU A 109 -7.74 1.86 9.52
CA GLU A 109 -7.85 0.82 10.55
C GLU A 109 -6.83 -0.31 10.38
N TRP A 110 -6.11 -0.39 9.26
CA TRP A 110 -5.09 -1.42 8.98
C TRP A 110 -5.56 -2.87 9.16
N ARG A 111 -6.85 -3.11 8.95
CA ARG A 111 -7.45 -4.44 8.99
C ARG A 111 -8.33 -4.66 7.77
N ALA A 112 -8.47 -5.92 7.36
CA ALA A 112 -9.42 -6.28 6.33
C ALA A 112 -10.85 -6.06 6.82
N LEU A 113 -11.67 -5.39 6.01
CA LEU A 113 -13.11 -5.25 6.24
C LEU A 113 -13.81 -6.37 5.46
N ILE A 114 -14.38 -7.34 6.16
CA ILE A 114 -14.98 -8.54 5.55
C ILE A 114 -16.46 -8.56 5.91
N GLY A 115 -17.31 -8.81 4.91
CA GLY A 115 -18.75 -8.90 5.09
C GLY A 115 -19.46 -9.22 3.79
N THR A 116 -20.77 -9.39 3.88
CA THR A 116 -21.62 -9.44 2.68
C THR A 116 -21.68 -8.08 2.02
N ILE A 117 -22.00 -8.05 0.72
CA ILE A 117 -22.19 -6.77 0.02
C ILE A 117 -23.32 -5.95 0.66
N ASP A 118 -24.38 -6.60 1.13
CA ASP A 118 -25.49 -5.94 1.82
C ASP A 118 -25.04 -5.30 3.15
N GLU A 119 -24.24 -6.01 3.95
CA GLU A 119 -23.67 -5.47 5.20
C GLU A 119 -22.83 -4.21 4.94
N HIS A 120 -21.99 -4.24 3.90
CA HIS A 120 -21.22 -3.06 3.50
C HIS A 120 -22.12 -1.93 3.01
N CYS A 121 -23.14 -2.22 2.21
CA CYS A 121 -24.13 -1.23 1.75
C CYS A 121 -24.87 -0.56 2.92
N THR A 122 -25.34 -1.34 3.90
CA THR A 122 -25.98 -0.82 5.12
C THR A 122 -25.02 0.08 5.89
N TRP A 123 -23.77 -0.35 6.05
CA TRP A 123 -22.77 0.46 6.74
C TRP A 123 -22.47 1.77 5.99
N ILE A 124 -22.30 1.74 4.67
CA ILE A 124 -22.06 2.93 3.84
C ILE A 124 -23.23 3.92 3.99
N GLN A 125 -24.46 3.42 3.92
CA GLN A 125 -25.67 4.26 4.05
C GLN A 125 -25.74 4.95 5.42
N ALA A 126 -25.32 4.27 6.49
CA ALA A 126 -25.29 4.86 7.83
C ALA A 126 -24.19 5.92 8.01
N ASN A 127 -23.13 5.89 7.19
CA ASN A 127 -21.93 6.73 7.38
C ASN A 127 -21.73 7.78 6.28
N MET A 128 -22.57 7.82 5.24
CA MET A 128 -22.44 8.75 4.12
C MET A 128 -23.78 9.33 3.66
N ARG A 129 -23.77 10.64 3.36
CA ARG A 129 -24.95 11.35 2.82
C ARG A 129 -25.31 10.97 1.38
N ASN A 130 -24.31 10.63 0.56
CA ASN A 130 -24.49 10.33 -0.88
C ASN A 130 -24.07 8.89 -1.20
N ALA A 131 -24.62 7.93 -0.47
CA ALA A 131 -24.26 6.51 -0.57
C ALA A 131 -24.70 5.82 -1.88
N GLU A 132 -25.69 6.38 -2.58
CA GLU A 132 -26.38 5.70 -3.68
C GLU A 132 -25.47 5.26 -4.83
N VAL A 133 -24.48 6.08 -5.20
CA VAL A 133 -23.57 5.74 -6.31
C VAL A 133 -22.71 4.52 -5.98
N ILE A 134 -22.17 4.46 -4.77
CA ILE A 134 -21.32 3.34 -4.32
C ILE A 134 -22.17 2.09 -4.12
N ARG A 135 -23.36 2.24 -3.54
CA ARG A 135 -24.31 1.14 -3.37
C ARG A 135 -24.73 0.55 -4.72
N ALA A 136 -25.12 1.39 -5.68
CA ALA A 136 -25.49 0.93 -7.02
C ALA A 136 -24.34 0.19 -7.71
N TRP A 137 -23.10 0.67 -7.54
CA TRP A 137 -21.92 -0.02 -8.05
C TRP A 137 -21.69 -1.38 -7.39
N LEU A 138 -21.77 -1.46 -6.05
CA LEU A 138 -21.66 -2.72 -5.30
C LEU A 138 -22.76 -3.72 -5.69
N MET A 139 -24.01 -3.27 -5.80
CA MET A 139 -25.14 -4.12 -6.21
C MET A 139 -24.98 -4.61 -7.65
N ARG A 140 -24.39 -3.81 -8.54
CA ARG A 140 -24.09 -4.24 -9.92
C ARG A 140 -23.01 -5.32 -9.97
N ILE A 141 -22.05 -5.29 -9.04
CA ILE A 141 -21.08 -6.38 -8.88
C ILE A 141 -21.77 -7.61 -8.28
N ALA A 142 -22.67 -7.42 -7.33
CA ALA A 142 -23.42 -8.51 -6.72
C ALA A 142 -24.27 -9.28 -7.75
N ALA A 143 -24.89 -8.55 -8.69
CA ALA A 143 -25.62 -9.13 -9.82
C ALA A 143 -24.75 -10.01 -10.73
N ASN A 144 -23.42 -9.86 -10.70
CA ASN A 144 -22.48 -10.72 -11.42
C ASN A 144 -22.02 -11.96 -10.62
N GLY A 145 -22.68 -12.25 -9.49
CA GLY A 145 -22.49 -13.49 -8.72
C GLY A 145 -21.66 -13.34 -7.45
N ALA A 146 -21.23 -12.13 -7.08
CA ALA A 146 -20.50 -11.90 -5.84
C ALA A 146 -21.48 -11.62 -4.68
N GLY A 147 -21.41 -12.39 -3.60
CA GLY A 147 -22.20 -12.13 -2.39
C GLY A 147 -21.41 -11.44 -1.27
N ASN A 148 -20.09 -11.52 -1.33
CA ASN A 148 -19.18 -11.13 -0.25
C ASN A 148 -18.08 -10.21 -0.76
N LEU A 149 -17.63 -9.29 0.09
CA LEU A 149 -16.55 -8.37 -0.19
C LEU A 149 -15.55 -8.37 0.97
N ALA A 150 -14.28 -8.57 0.65
CA ALA A 150 -13.16 -8.24 1.51
C ALA A 150 -12.46 -6.99 0.98
N VAL A 151 -12.42 -5.93 1.79
CA VAL A 151 -11.62 -4.73 1.52
C VAL A 151 -10.33 -4.84 2.32
N VAL A 152 -9.26 -5.18 1.63
CA VAL A 152 -7.96 -5.49 2.23
C VAL A 152 -7.03 -4.29 2.04
N PRO A 153 -6.54 -3.65 3.11
CA PRO A 153 -5.69 -2.47 2.96
C PRO A 153 -4.37 -2.81 2.29
N ALA A 154 -3.86 -1.87 1.51
CA ALA A 154 -2.64 -2.02 0.71
C ALA A 154 -1.73 -0.80 0.93
N ARG A 155 -0.48 -1.02 1.37
CA ARG A 155 0.52 0.04 1.58
C ARG A 155 1.74 -0.17 0.70
N GLY A 156 2.07 0.85 -0.07
CA GLY A 156 3.43 1.03 -0.57
C GLY A 156 4.23 1.90 0.40
N TRP A 157 5.38 2.41 -0.05
CA TRP A 157 6.13 3.36 0.77
C TRP A 157 5.52 4.75 0.72
N LEU A 158 5.08 5.18 -0.47
CA LEU A 158 4.50 6.50 -0.73
C LEU A 158 3.05 6.43 -1.22
N SER A 159 2.49 5.23 -1.33
CA SER A 159 1.10 4.99 -1.73
C SER A 159 0.33 4.25 -0.64
N ARG A 160 -0.99 4.45 -0.66
CA ARG A 160 -1.95 3.77 0.20
C ARG A 160 -3.20 3.41 -0.60
N GLY A 161 -3.91 2.38 -0.20
CA GLY A 161 -5.19 2.05 -0.77
C GLY A 161 -5.68 0.70 -0.30
N ALA A 162 -6.33 -0.06 -1.19
CA ALA A 162 -6.88 -1.35 -0.85
C ALA A 162 -7.01 -2.26 -2.07
N VAL A 163 -7.10 -3.55 -1.82
CA VAL A 163 -7.63 -4.56 -2.73
C VAL A 163 -9.06 -4.86 -2.32
N LEU A 164 -10.02 -4.52 -3.19
CA LEU A 164 -11.41 -4.92 -3.07
C LEU A 164 -11.55 -6.28 -3.75
N ALA A 165 -11.71 -7.34 -2.97
CA ALA A 165 -11.85 -8.71 -3.45
C ALA A 165 -13.29 -9.19 -3.28
N PHE A 166 -13.92 -9.61 -4.37
CA PHE A 166 -15.33 -9.99 -4.43
C PHE A 166 -15.47 -11.51 -4.57
N PHE A 167 -16.28 -12.11 -3.72
CA PHE A 167 -16.40 -13.57 -3.60
C PHE A 167 -17.85 -14.03 -3.73
N ALA A 168 -18.05 -15.21 -4.33
CA ALA A 168 -19.35 -15.89 -4.33
C ALA A 168 -19.80 -16.25 -2.91
N HIS A 169 -18.86 -16.77 -2.12
CA HIS A 169 -19.06 -17.23 -0.76
C HIS A 169 -18.15 -16.46 0.20
N ARG A 170 -18.43 -16.55 1.50
CA ARG A 170 -17.59 -15.92 2.52
C ARG A 170 -16.15 -16.44 2.38
N PRO A 171 -15.15 -15.54 2.24
CA PRO A 171 -13.76 -15.97 2.13
C PRO A 171 -13.29 -16.61 3.45
N SER A 172 -12.37 -17.57 3.35
CA SER A 172 -11.73 -18.16 4.53
C SER A 172 -10.75 -17.17 5.17
N ASP A 173 -10.55 -17.28 6.48
CA ASP A 173 -9.62 -16.41 7.21
C ASP A 173 -8.19 -16.54 6.66
N ASN A 174 -7.76 -17.75 6.32
CA ASN A 174 -6.46 -17.99 5.68
C ASN A 174 -6.35 -17.31 4.31
N GLY A 175 -7.44 -17.32 3.52
CA GLY A 175 -7.48 -16.63 2.23
C GLY A 175 -7.38 -15.11 2.38
N VAL A 176 -8.07 -14.54 3.38
CA VAL A 176 -7.99 -13.10 3.66
C VAL A 176 -6.61 -12.72 4.19
N PHE A 177 -6.00 -13.54 5.05
CA PHE A 177 -4.64 -13.33 5.53
C PHE A 177 -3.61 -13.36 4.38
N ALA A 178 -3.72 -14.35 3.48
CA ALA A 178 -2.90 -14.43 2.29
C ALA A 178 -3.07 -13.20 1.38
N LEU A 179 -4.31 -12.73 1.19
CA LEU A 179 -4.60 -11.49 0.47
C LEU A 179 -4.03 -10.26 1.15
N PHE A 180 -4.02 -10.21 2.48
CA PHE A 180 -3.42 -9.10 3.22
C PHE A 180 -1.93 -8.97 2.93
N TYR A 181 -1.20 -10.10 2.94
CA TYR A 181 0.20 -10.12 2.53
C TYR A 181 0.34 -9.71 1.06
N ALA A 182 -0.44 -10.33 0.15
CA ALA A 182 -0.41 -10.03 -1.28
C ALA A 182 -0.67 -8.55 -1.58
N ALA A 183 -1.60 -7.91 -0.89
CA ALA A 183 -1.94 -6.50 -1.04
C ALA A 183 -0.75 -5.58 -0.72
N GLN A 184 0.06 -5.90 0.30
CA GLN A 184 1.27 -5.11 0.60
C GLN A 184 2.32 -5.26 -0.51
N ARG A 185 2.54 -6.49 -0.96
CA ARG A 185 3.50 -6.78 -2.04
C ARG A 185 3.07 -6.13 -3.35
N LEU A 186 1.78 -6.14 -3.62
CA LEU A 186 1.17 -5.55 -4.80
C LEU A 186 1.30 -4.02 -4.80
N ALA A 187 1.00 -3.38 -3.65
CA ALA A 187 1.15 -1.93 -3.51
C ALA A 187 2.59 -1.49 -3.78
N VAL A 188 3.57 -2.19 -3.22
CA VAL A 188 5.00 -2.00 -3.49
C VAL A 188 5.34 -2.18 -4.98
N ALA A 189 4.90 -3.27 -5.60
CA ALA A 189 5.22 -3.59 -6.99
C ALA A 189 4.64 -2.55 -7.96
N LEU A 190 3.39 -2.13 -7.75
CA LEU A 190 2.71 -1.11 -8.54
C LEU A 190 3.26 0.30 -8.26
N GLU A 191 3.61 0.61 -7.01
CA GLU A 191 4.27 1.88 -6.70
C GLU A 191 5.60 2.02 -7.45
N LEU A 192 6.44 0.99 -7.45
CA LEU A 192 7.70 1.01 -8.22
C LEU A 192 7.50 1.11 -9.73
N ARG A 193 6.32 0.73 -10.23
CA ARG A 193 5.94 0.93 -11.62
C ARG A 193 5.56 2.38 -11.90
N TYR A 194 4.82 3.02 -11.01
CA TYR A 194 4.32 4.41 -11.19
C TYR A 194 5.30 5.49 -10.72
N ARG A 195 6.18 5.15 -9.79
CA ARG A 195 7.20 6.01 -9.17
C ARG A 195 8.54 5.27 -9.17
N PRO A 196 9.16 5.03 -10.34
CA PRO A 196 10.40 4.24 -10.44
C PRO A 196 11.54 4.84 -9.62
N TYR A 197 11.58 6.18 -9.48
CA TYR A 197 12.53 6.90 -8.64
C TYR A 197 12.49 6.52 -7.15
N THR A 198 11.42 5.88 -6.67
CA THR A 198 11.32 5.39 -5.28
C THR A 198 12.42 4.39 -4.96
N ALA A 199 12.79 3.53 -5.93
CA ALA A 199 13.89 2.59 -5.77
C ALA A 199 15.23 3.31 -5.59
N GLU A 200 15.47 4.38 -6.35
CA GLU A 200 16.69 5.20 -6.25
C GLU A 200 16.76 5.92 -4.90
N LEU A 201 15.65 6.52 -4.45
CA LEU A 201 15.54 7.14 -3.13
C LEU A 201 15.82 6.13 -2.00
N LEU A 202 15.29 4.90 -2.12
CA LEU A 202 15.55 3.81 -1.19
C LEU A 202 17.00 3.29 -1.28
N ALA A 203 17.68 3.44 -2.41
CA ALA A 203 19.09 3.08 -2.55
C ALA A 203 20.05 4.14 -1.99
N MET A 204 19.59 5.39 -1.79
CA MET A 204 20.42 6.48 -1.29
C MET A 204 21.06 6.15 0.07
N ARG A 205 22.35 6.47 0.17
CA ARG A 205 23.15 6.38 1.38
C ARG A 205 23.55 7.76 1.86
N PHE A 206 23.45 7.98 3.16
CA PHE A 206 23.80 9.23 3.80
C PHE A 206 24.79 8.94 4.92
N THR A 207 25.78 9.81 5.06
CA THR A 207 26.65 9.82 6.24
C THR A 207 25.83 10.21 7.48
N PRO A 208 26.29 9.88 8.70
CA PRO A 208 25.60 10.30 9.93
C PRO A 208 25.31 11.80 9.96
N ARG A 209 26.28 12.62 9.51
CA ARG A 209 26.13 14.07 9.47
C ARG A 209 25.09 14.55 8.46
N GLU A 210 25.00 13.90 7.31
CA GLU A 210 23.97 14.21 6.31
C GLU A 210 22.57 13.87 6.84
N LEU A 211 22.43 12.76 7.58
CA LEU A 211 21.17 12.39 8.22
C LEU A 211 20.74 13.43 9.26
N ASP A 212 21.66 13.96 10.07
CA ASP A 212 21.35 15.01 11.04
C ASP A 212 20.80 16.27 10.37
N VAL A 213 21.41 16.70 9.27
CA VAL A 213 20.96 17.87 8.50
C VAL A 213 19.59 17.61 7.87
N LEU A 214 19.38 16.43 7.27
CA LEU A 214 18.09 16.06 6.69
C LEU A 214 16.97 16.00 7.74
N ARG A 215 17.22 15.36 8.90
CA ARG A 215 16.28 15.30 10.02
C ARG A 215 15.91 16.68 10.55
N ALA A 216 16.90 17.57 10.66
CA ALA A 216 16.64 18.97 11.04
C ALA A 216 15.82 19.72 9.97
N GLY A 217 16.00 19.36 8.69
CA GLY A 217 15.19 19.88 7.59
C GLY A 217 13.72 19.43 7.60
N VAL A 218 13.39 18.26 8.17
CA VAL A 218 12.01 17.75 8.28
C VAL A 218 11.14 18.65 9.15
N THR A 219 11.71 19.24 10.21
CA THR A 219 10.96 20.04 11.20
C THR A 219 10.62 21.45 10.73
N GLY A 220 11.02 21.82 9.50
CA GLY A 220 10.75 23.15 8.93
C GLY A 220 11.63 24.29 9.47
N ALA A 221 12.60 23.99 10.35
CA ALA A 221 13.52 24.96 10.94
C ALA A 221 14.28 25.75 9.86
N ASN A 222 14.56 27.03 10.08
CA ASN A 222 15.34 27.83 9.13
C ASN A 222 16.84 27.44 9.16
N ASP A 223 17.62 27.87 8.18
CA ASP A 223 19.02 27.43 8.05
C ASP A 223 19.88 27.87 9.26
N ASP A 224 19.58 29.03 9.86
CA ASP A 224 20.27 29.56 11.05
C ASP A 224 20.01 28.70 12.29
N GLU A 225 18.76 28.27 12.49
CA GLU A 225 18.36 27.39 13.58
C GLU A 225 19.00 26.01 13.45
N ILE A 226 19.02 25.45 12.24
CA ILE A 226 19.69 24.17 11.97
C ILE A 226 21.20 24.31 12.22
N ALA A 227 21.82 25.38 11.73
CA ALA A 227 23.23 25.67 11.91
C ALA A 227 23.59 25.74 13.41
N LYS A 228 22.82 26.51 14.18
CA LYS A 228 22.99 26.61 15.64
C LYS A 228 22.81 25.28 16.35
N ARG A 229 21.76 24.51 16.01
CA ARG A 229 21.48 23.21 16.63
C ARG A 229 22.58 22.18 16.38
N LEU A 230 23.15 22.19 15.17
CA LEU A 230 24.16 21.22 14.76
C LEU A 230 25.59 21.69 15.02
N GLY A 231 25.81 22.94 15.46
CA GLY A 231 27.13 23.53 15.62
C GLY A 231 27.85 23.71 14.27
N LEU A 232 27.14 24.19 13.25
CA LEU A 232 27.64 24.44 11.89
C LEU A 232 27.48 25.92 11.52
N SER A 233 28.15 26.33 10.44
CA SER A 233 27.84 27.60 9.78
C SER A 233 26.62 27.45 8.87
N VAL A 234 25.94 28.56 8.62
CA VAL A 234 24.80 28.64 7.68
C VAL A 234 25.22 28.21 6.27
N ASP A 235 26.42 28.59 5.84
CA ASP A 235 26.96 28.19 4.53
C ASP A 235 27.19 26.68 4.44
N ALA A 236 27.58 26.02 5.54
CA ALA A 236 27.68 24.57 5.57
C ALA A 236 26.29 23.90 5.40
N ILE A 237 25.25 24.45 6.05
CA ILE A 237 23.87 23.96 5.86
C ILE A 237 23.41 24.13 4.41
N ARG A 238 23.64 25.30 3.81
CA ARG A 238 23.32 25.57 2.39
C ARG A 238 24.09 24.64 1.45
N TYR A 239 25.37 24.38 1.75
CA TYR A 239 26.19 23.41 1.02
C TYR A 239 25.57 22.01 1.06
N TYR A 240 25.17 21.51 2.25
CA TYR A 240 24.52 20.20 2.37
C TYR A 240 23.20 20.13 1.57
N PHE A 241 22.32 21.14 1.69
CA PHE A 241 21.08 21.15 0.93
C PHE A 241 21.30 21.23 -0.59
N LYS A 242 22.30 22.00 -1.04
CA LYS A 242 22.72 22.01 -2.46
C LYS A 242 23.26 20.65 -2.89
N LYS A 243 24.09 20.01 -2.07
CA LYS A 243 24.60 18.65 -2.30
C LYS A 243 23.47 17.64 -2.44
N PHE A 244 22.45 17.70 -1.58
CA PHE A 244 21.29 16.82 -1.69
C PHE A 244 20.50 17.04 -2.97
N LYS A 245 20.32 18.29 -3.41
CA LYS A 245 19.65 18.62 -4.67
C LYS A 245 20.28 17.93 -5.88
N HIS A 246 21.62 17.84 -5.92
CA HIS A 246 22.34 17.14 -7.00
C HIS A 246 22.16 15.62 -7.00
N ARG A 247 21.59 15.05 -5.92
CA ARG A 247 21.33 13.62 -5.79
C ARG A 247 19.86 13.26 -6.05
N VAL A 248 18.98 14.25 -6.20
CA VAL A 248 17.54 14.03 -6.45
C VAL A 248 17.36 13.44 -7.85
N PRO A 249 16.56 12.36 -8.01
CA PRO A 249 16.24 11.80 -9.32
C PRO A 249 15.64 12.86 -10.26
N PRO A 250 16.00 12.88 -11.56
CA PRO A 250 15.57 13.92 -12.49
C PRO A 250 14.05 14.15 -12.54
N GLU A 251 13.26 13.08 -12.43
CA GLU A 251 11.79 13.09 -12.45
C GLU A 251 11.18 13.96 -11.35
N ILE A 252 11.91 14.11 -10.23
CA ILE A 252 11.52 14.94 -9.09
C ILE A 252 12.54 16.05 -8.80
N GLY A 253 13.39 16.39 -9.78
CA GLY A 253 14.47 17.37 -9.64
C GLY A 253 14.02 18.81 -9.38
N HIS A 254 12.72 19.09 -9.55
CA HIS A 254 12.10 20.37 -9.20
C HIS A 254 11.90 20.56 -7.68
N LEU A 255 11.96 19.47 -6.91
CA LEU A 255 11.72 19.51 -5.47
C LEU A 255 12.78 20.31 -4.71
N LYS A 256 12.33 20.98 -3.66
CA LYS A 256 13.20 21.66 -2.71
C LYS A 256 13.89 20.63 -1.80
N PRO A 257 15.10 20.92 -1.30
CA PRO A 257 15.81 20.00 -0.41
C PRO A 257 15.03 19.58 0.86
N ARG A 258 14.13 20.43 1.35
CA ARG A 258 13.25 20.13 2.50
C ARG A 258 12.11 19.16 2.14
N GLU A 259 11.61 19.21 0.91
CA GLU A 259 10.63 18.25 0.40
C GLU A 259 11.28 16.87 0.25
N LEU A 260 12.53 16.81 -0.23
CA LEU A 260 13.31 15.58 -0.22
C LEU A 260 13.44 14.99 1.19
N ALA A 261 13.73 15.81 2.21
CA ALA A 261 13.81 15.34 3.59
C ALA A 261 12.48 14.72 4.06
N ARG A 262 11.33 15.34 3.74
CA ARG A 262 10.00 14.78 4.05
C ARG A 262 9.75 13.44 3.34
N ILE A 263 10.11 13.34 2.06
CA ILE A 263 9.98 12.09 1.30
C ILE A 263 10.82 10.99 1.97
N LEU A 264 12.09 11.27 2.28
CA LEU A 264 12.98 10.31 2.93
C LEU A 264 12.46 9.88 4.31
N HIS A 265 11.87 10.80 5.08
CA HIS A 265 11.21 10.46 6.34
C HIS A 265 10.04 9.48 6.13
N HIS A 266 9.17 9.73 5.14
CA HIS A 266 8.08 8.81 4.81
C HIS A 266 8.53 7.46 4.25
N LEU A 267 9.70 7.41 3.60
CA LEU A 267 10.35 6.15 3.21
C LEU A 267 11.00 5.41 4.38
N GLY A 268 10.95 5.94 5.61
CA GLY A 268 11.59 5.34 6.79
C GLY A 268 13.12 5.46 6.79
N LYS A 269 13.68 6.42 6.04
CA LYS A 269 15.13 6.65 5.91
C LYS A 269 15.72 7.63 6.93
N LEU A 270 14.88 8.44 7.58
CA LEU A 270 15.28 9.47 8.56
C LEU A 270 14.67 9.18 9.92
#